data_AF-A0A377N972-F1
#
_entry.id   AF-A0A377N972-F1
#
_cell.length_a   1.000
_cell.length_b   1.000
_cell.length_c   1.000
_cell.angle_alpha   90.00
_cell.angle_beta   90.00
_cell.angle_gamma   90.00
#
_symmetry.space_group_name_H-M   'P 1'
#
loop_
_entity.id
_entity.type
_entity.pdbx_description
1 polymer ?
#
loop_
_entity_poly.entity_id
_entity_poly.type
_entity_poly.pdbx_seq_one_letter_code
_entity_poly.pdbx_strand_id
1 'polypeptide(L)'
;MGNIGKVMPPRPITDVVKKAENGSLVMENYAGEAVLAGYARVPSTGWEIVTLRPTDSTLKPLQGLMFKVLRHLTPLALVTLFCVWLLSRLIARPLRQLARSANEMDKPDVSNNIRLIPDWYFEVTQLKRALLVGISLLQKKIGKLKFEVQTDPLTGLFNRRGLATALEYIQQMKLSFSVIALDIDHFKKVNDTYGHDVGDEVIKQLAQQIRASSRDSDILCRNGGEEFLMVLPGTGLDVAAQIAERLRGLVGRNGYRGY
;
A
#
# COMPACT_ATOMS: atom_id res chain seq x y z
N MET A 1 40.90 26.75 62.45
CA MET A 1 41.56 27.44 63.58
C MET A 1 40.48 28.20 64.35
N GLY A 2 40.18 27.76 65.57
CA GLY A 2 39.25 28.48 66.45
C GLY A 2 39.96 29.69 67.05
N ASN A 3 39.45 30.90 66.81
CA ASN A 3 39.91 32.10 67.50
C ASN A 3 39.28 32.12 68.89
N ILE A 4 39.91 31.45 69.86
CA ILE A 4 39.45 31.48 71.26
C ILE A 4 40.00 32.78 71.90
N GLY A 5 39.12 33.65 72.41
CA GLY A 5 39.50 34.82 73.21
C GLY A 5 39.62 36.17 72.50
N LYS A 6 39.19 36.32 71.24
CA LYS A 6 39.13 37.63 70.56
C LYS A 6 37.74 38.26 70.70
N VAL A 7 37.67 39.45 71.30
CA VAL A 7 36.46 40.30 71.31
C VAL A 7 36.28 40.90 69.93
N MET A 8 35.20 40.54 69.23
CA MET A 8 34.88 41.08 67.91
C MET A 8 33.81 42.16 68.01
N PRO A 9 33.88 43.23 67.19
CA PRO A 9 32.86 44.27 67.18
C PRO A 9 31.50 43.69 66.76
N PRO A 10 30.39 44.15 67.37
CA PRO A 10 29.05 43.63 67.09
C PRO A 10 28.69 43.88 65.61
N ARG A 11 28.24 42.82 64.94
CA ARG A 11 27.68 42.84 63.57
C ARG A 11 26.18 42.57 63.64
N PRO A 12 25.39 42.95 62.62
CA PRO A 12 23.93 42.80 62.61
C PRO A 12 23.38 41.39 62.91
N ILE A 13 24.22 40.34 62.88
CA ILE A 13 23.83 39.00 63.34
C ILE A 13 23.38 38.99 64.81
N THR A 14 24.03 39.76 65.68
CA THR A 14 23.72 39.78 67.12
C THR A 14 22.34 40.35 67.41
N ASP A 15 21.71 41.06 66.46
CA ASP A 15 20.36 41.61 66.64
C ASP A 15 19.27 40.73 66.02
N VAL A 16 19.59 39.94 64.98
CA VAL A 16 18.66 38.95 64.39
C VAL A 16 18.55 37.71 65.29
N VAL A 17 19.66 37.28 65.89
CA VAL A 17 19.73 36.13 66.82
C VAL A 17 18.92 36.39 68.10
N LYS A 18 18.78 37.64 68.54
CA LYS A 18 17.99 38.01 69.73
C LYS A 18 16.49 37.72 69.61
N LYS A 19 15.95 37.59 68.39
CA LYS A 19 14.51 37.44 68.14
C LYS A 19 14.05 36.00 67.87
N ALA A 20 14.96 35.07 67.59
CA ALA A 20 14.62 33.69 67.22
C ALA A 20 15.52 32.68 67.95
N GLU A 21 14.94 31.58 68.42
CA GLU A 21 15.67 30.56 69.21
C GLU A 21 16.74 29.80 68.38
N ASN A 22 16.50 29.66 67.07
CA ASN A 22 17.44 29.10 66.10
C ASN A 22 17.15 29.61 64.68
N GLY A 23 18.11 29.48 63.77
CA GLY A 23 17.91 29.82 62.36
C GLY A 23 19.18 29.80 61.52
N SER A 24 19.05 30.15 60.24
CA SER A 24 20.17 30.31 59.33
C SER A 24 20.00 31.54 58.45
N LEU A 25 21.09 32.25 58.16
CA LEU A 25 21.09 33.38 57.23
C LEU A 25 22.38 33.44 56.42
N VAL A 26 22.31 34.03 55.23
CA VAL A 26 23.50 34.33 54.42
C VAL A 26 24.01 35.71 54.85
N MET A 27 25.31 35.81 55.14
CA MET A 27 25.96 37.07 55.51
C MET A 27 27.37 37.13 54.97
N GLU A 28 28.06 38.24 55.18
CA GLU A 28 29.49 38.34 54.91
C GLU A 28 30.34 38.12 56.17
N ASN A 29 31.40 37.33 56.04
CA ASN A 29 32.47 37.12 57.03
C ASN A 29 33.24 38.44 57.29
N TYR A 30 33.99 38.53 58.39
CA TYR A 30 34.96 39.61 58.65
C TYR A 30 35.98 39.81 57.51
N ALA A 31 36.21 38.80 56.68
CA ALA A 31 37.03 38.88 55.46
C ALA A 31 36.28 39.35 54.19
N GLY A 32 34.97 39.68 54.28
CA GLY A 32 34.15 40.08 53.14
C GLY A 32 33.61 38.93 52.28
N GLU A 33 33.79 37.68 52.70
CA GLU A 33 33.31 36.51 51.96
C GLU A 33 31.86 36.16 52.32
N ALA A 34 31.04 35.79 51.34
CA ALA A 34 29.69 35.30 51.58
C ALA A 34 29.69 33.94 52.30
N VAL A 35 29.16 33.91 53.51
CA VAL A 35 29.06 32.74 54.38
C VAL A 35 27.61 32.46 54.78
N LEU A 36 27.28 31.18 54.91
CA LEU A 36 26.06 30.72 55.55
C LEU A 36 26.31 30.63 57.06
N ALA A 37 25.59 31.44 57.82
CA ALA A 37 25.63 31.46 59.27
C ALA A 37 24.43 30.70 59.83
N GLY A 38 24.69 29.65 60.60
CA GLY A 38 23.69 29.00 61.46
C GLY A 38 23.82 29.52 62.88
N TYR A 39 22.71 29.81 63.54
CA TYR A 39 22.70 30.26 64.93
C TYR A 39 21.71 29.47 65.79
N ALA A 40 22.07 29.24 67.05
CA ALA A 40 21.20 28.64 68.04
C ALA A 40 21.54 29.17 69.44
N ARG A 41 20.51 29.38 70.26
CA ARG A 41 20.67 29.79 71.66
C ARG A 41 20.53 28.59 72.59
N VAL A 42 21.43 28.49 73.56
CA VAL A 42 21.39 27.43 74.60
C VAL A 42 20.61 27.99 75.81
N PRO A 43 19.37 27.54 76.09
CA PRO A 43 18.49 28.18 77.07
C PRO A 43 19.02 28.13 78.51
N SER A 44 19.78 27.08 78.85
CA SER A 44 20.28 26.84 80.21
C SER A 44 21.48 27.71 80.59
N THR A 45 22.24 28.21 79.62
CA THR A 45 23.46 28.99 79.86
C THR A 45 23.39 30.41 79.29
N GLY A 46 22.43 30.67 78.40
CA GLY A 46 22.29 31.95 77.70
C GLY A 46 23.28 32.15 76.56
N TRP A 47 24.09 31.14 76.23
CA TRP A 47 25.11 31.22 75.17
C TRP A 47 24.47 31.21 73.78
N GLU A 48 24.99 32.04 72.88
CA GLU A 48 24.65 32.06 71.46
C GLU A 48 25.78 31.41 70.67
N ILE A 49 25.46 30.31 69.98
CA ILE A 49 26.42 29.60 69.15
C ILE A 49 26.15 29.99 67.70
N VAL A 50 27.14 30.59 67.04
CA VAL A 50 27.08 30.94 65.61
C VAL A 50 28.13 30.14 64.87
N THR A 51 27.70 29.34 63.89
CA THR A 51 28.58 28.59 62.99
C THR A 51 28.58 29.25 61.62
N LEU A 52 29.75 29.66 61.14
CA LEU A 52 29.92 30.27 59.83
C LEU A 52 30.53 29.25 58.87
N ARG A 53 29.89 29.03 57.71
CA ARG A 53 30.41 28.15 56.66
C ARG A 53 30.49 28.89 55.33
N PRO A 54 31.66 28.94 54.66
CA PRO A 54 31.77 29.57 53.35
C PRO A 54 30.83 28.96 52.31
N THR A 55 30.16 29.82 51.54
CA THR A 55 29.14 29.39 50.56
C THR A 55 29.78 28.63 49.40
N ASP A 56 30.97 29.06 48.96
CA ASP A 56 31.74 28.39 47.90
C ASP A 56 32.11 26.95 48.26
N SER A 57 32.47 26.70 49.52
CA SER A 57 32.78 25.36 50.03
C SER A 57 31.55 24.44 50.12
N THR A 58 30.36 25.03 50.20
CA THR A 58 29.08 24.31 50.30
C THR A 58 28.52 23.97 48.91
N LEU A 59 28.82 24.79 47.89
CA LEU A 59 28.37 24.61 46.51
C LEU A 59 29.33 23.79 45.62
N LYS A 60 30.64 23.75 45.94
CA LYS A 60 31.64 22.95 45.20
C LYS A 60 31.24 21.48 44.99
N PRO A 61 30.66 20.76 45.97
CA PRO A 61 30.20 19.39 45.77
C PRO A 61 29.08 19.25 44.72
N LEU A 62 28.22 20.25 44.53
CA LEU A 62 27.12 20.22 43.55
C LEU A 62 27.62 20.34 42.11
N GLN A 63 28.65 21.15 41.86
CA GLN A 63 29.21 21.31 40.50
C GLN A 63 29.83 20.00 39.99
N GLY A 64 30.50 19.24 40.88
CA GLY A 64 31.04 17.91 40.55
C GLY A 64 29.94 16.89 40.24
N LEU A 65 28.80 16.96 40.92
CA LEU A 65 27.64 16.12 40.66
C LEU A 65 27.01 16.43 39.28
N MET A 66 26.84 17.70 38.94
CA MET A 66 26.30 18.11 37.63
C MET A 66 27.16 17.57 36.47
N PHE A 67 28.49 17.72 36.56
CA PHE A 67 29.39 17.22 35.51
C PHE A 67 29.35 15.70 35.39
N LYS A 68 29.24 14.98 36.52
CA LYS A 68 29.14 13.52 36.54
C LYS A 68 27.82 13.04 35.91
N VAL A 69 26.70 13.69 36.22
CA VAL A 69 25.39 13.39 35.63
C VAL A 69 25.40 13.66 34.12
N LEU A 70 25.95 14.81 33.71
CA LEU A 70 26.04 15.17 32.30
C LEU A 70 26.82 14.10 31.51
N ARG A 71 27.99 13.71 32.01
CA ARG A 71 28.84 12.68 31.37
C ARG A 71 28.15 11.32 31.18
N HIS A 72 27.20 10.97 32.05
CA HIS A 72 26.45 9.71 31.94
C HIS A 72 25.19 9.84 31.05
N LEU A 73 24.53 10.99 31.04
CA LEU A 73 23.31 11.20 30.24
C LEU A 73 23.59 11.44 28.75
N THR A 74 24.68 12.12 28.40
CA THR A 74 25.03 12.39 27.00
C THR A 74 25.17 11.12 26.14
N PRO A 75 25.96 10.10 26.54
CA PRO A 75 26.08 8.88 25.73
C PRO A 75 24.76 8.13 25.64
N LEU A 76 23.97 8.10 26.72
CA LEU A 76 22.65 7.48 26.70
C LEU A 76 21.73 8.14 25.67
N ALA A 77 21.71 9.48 25.61
CA ALA A 77 20.92 10.24 24.64
C ALA A 77 21.39 10.01 23.19
N LEU A 78 22.70 9.86 22.95
CA LEU A 78 23.23 9.54 21.62
C LEU A 78 22.84 8.13 21.18
N VAL A 79 22.88 7.15 22.09
CA VAL A 79 22.45 5.78 21.80
C VAL A 79 20.96 5.73 21.49
N THR A 80 20.12 6.42 22.26
CA THR A 80 18.67 6.45 21.98
C THR A 80 18.37 7.10 20.63
N LEU A 81 19.04 8.21 20.30
CA LEU A 81 18.87 8.88 19.01
C LEU A 81 19.35 8.00 17.84
N PHE A 82 20.45 7.25 18.02
CA PHE A 82 20.92 6.28 17.04
C PHE A 82 19.93 5.11 16.87
N CYS A 83 19.38 4.57 17.95
CA CYS A 83 18.35 3.53 17.91
C CYS A 83 17.09 4.01 17.18
N VAL A 84 16.61 5.23 17.47
CA VAL A 84 15.45 5.83 16.78
C VAL A 84 15.74 5.98 15.29
N TRP A 85 16.91 6.49 14.91
CA TRP A 85 17.32 6.61 13.52
C TRP A 85 17.40 5.26 12.80
N LEU A 86 17.95 4.23 13.47
CA LEU A 86 18.07 2.88 12.94
C LEU A 86 16.70 2.23 12.74
N LEU A 87 15.83 2.27 13.75
CA LEU A 87 14.46 1.73 13.68
C LEU A 87 13.62 2.46 12.63
N SER A 88 13.73 3.79 12.55
CA SER A 88 13.08 4.59 11.51
C SER A 88 13.49 4.12 10.11
N ARG A 89 14.78 3.86 9.88
CA ARG A 89 15.27 3.33 8.60
C ARG A 89 14.83 1.90 8.32
N LEU A 90 14.81 1.03 9.33
CA LEU A 90 14.39 -0.36 9.20
C LEU A 90 12.90 -0.50 8.84
N ILE A 91 12.04 0.36 9.38
CA ILE A 91 10.58 0.31 9.15
C ILE A 91 10.19 1.10 7.89
N ALA A 92 10.74 2.30 7.69
CA ALA A 92 10.30 3.19 6.61
C ALA A 92 10.74 2.71 5.21
N ARG A 93 11.86 2.00 5.10
CA ARG A 93 12.37 1.49 3.81
C ARG A 93 11.44 0.45 3.16
N PRO A 94 11.06 -0.66 3.82
CA PRO A 94 10.18 -1.67 3.23
C PRO A 94 8.78 -1.12 2.90
N LEU A 95 8.24 -0.24 3.74
CA LEU A 95 6.95 0.41 3.47
C LEU A 95 6.97 1.25 2.19
N ARG A 96 8.07 1.99 1.95
CA ARG A 96 8.27 2.75 0.71
C ARG A 96 8.42 1.85 -0.52
N GLN A 97 9.05 0.68 -0.38
CA GLN A 97 9.18 -0.28 -1.48
C GLN A 97 7.82 -0.89 -1.85
N LEU A 98 7.03 -1.32 -0.86
CA LEU A 98 5.67 -1.81 -1.05
C LEU A 98 4.77 -0.76 -1.73
N ALA A 99 4.81 0.49 -1.26
CA ALA A 99 4.04 1.58 -1.86
C ALA A 99 4.43 1.84 -3.33
N ARG A 100 5.72 1.77 -3.66
CA ARG A 100 6.19 1.92 -5.05
C ARG A 100 5.76 0.75 -5.94
N SER A 101 5.89 -0.49 -5.45
CA SER A 101 5.45 -1.68 -6.20
C SER A 101 3.93 -1.69 -6.45
N ALA A 102 3.13 -1.17 -5.52
CA ALA A 102 1.69 -0.99 -5.72
C ALA A 102 1.39 0.07 -6.80
N ASN A 103 2.23 1.11 -6.93
CA ASN A 103 2.04 2.15 -7.93
C ASN A 103 2.54 1.74 -9.34
N GLU A 104 3.27 0.63 -9.46
CA GLU A 104 3.85 0.12 -10.72
C GLU A 104 3.16 -1.17 -11.21
N MET A 105 1.93 -1.44 -10.77
CA MET A 105 1.15 -2.66 -11.07
C MET A 105 0.86 -2.93 -12.56
N ASP A 106 1.18 -2.00 -13.46
CA ASP A 106 0.97 -2.13 -14.92
C ASP A 106 2.10 -2.86 -15.68
N LYS A 107 3.18 -3.27 -15.01
CA LYS A 107 4.30 -3.97 -15.67
C LYS A 107 4.24 -5.50 -15.47
N PRO A 108 4.43 -6.30 -16.53
CA PRO A 108 4.24 -7.76 -16.49
C PRO A 108 5.23 -8.55 -15.60
N ASP A 109 6.26 -7.92 -15.04
CA ASP A 109 7.35 -8.61 -14.32
C ASP A 109 7.37 -8.39 -12.79
N VAL A 110 6.34 -7.75 -12.23
CA VAL A 110 6.31 -7.34 -10.80
C VAL A 110 6.17 -8.54 -9.84
N SER A 111 5.63 -9.67 -10.31
CA SER A 111 5.41 -10.87 -9.49
C SER A 111 6.69 -11.54 -8.96
N ASN A 112 7.82 -11.43 -9.67
CA ASN A 112 9.07 -12.07 -9.25
C ASN A 112 9.85 -11.24 -8.23
N ASN A 113 9.79 -9.90 -8.31
CA ASN A 113 10.53 -9.03 -7.39
C ASN A 113 9.92 -8.94 -5.98
N ILE A 114 8.62 -9.21 -5.82
CA ILE A 114 7.93 -9.18 -4.51
C ILE A 114 8.27 -10.40 -3.64
N ARG A 115 8.78 -11.49 -4.23
CA ARG A 115 9.12 -12.72 -3.50
C ARG A 115 10.44 -12.64 -2.72
N LEU A 116 11.29 -11.65 -2.98
CA LEU A 116 12.66 -11.58 -2.45
C LEU A 116 12.85 -10.62 -1.26
N ILE A 117 11.79 -9.97 -0.76
CA ILE A 117 11.90 -9.06 0.38
C ILE A 117 11.93 -9.89 1.68
N PRO A 118 12.98 -9.78 2.52
CA PRO A 118 13.13 -10.61 3.71
C PRO A 118 12.01 -10.37 4.74
N ASP A 119 11.38 -11.47 5.16
CA ASP A 119 10.16 -11.54 5.98
C ASP A 119 10.44 -11.39 7.49
N TRP A 120 10.80 -10.20 7.97
CA TRP A 120 10.99 -9.98 9.43
C TRP A 120 9.78 -9.37 10.17
N TYR A 121 8.59 -9.30 9.55
CA TYR A 121 7.35 -8.84 10.19
C TYR A 121 6.15 -9.69 9.76
N PHE A 122 5.57 -10.42 10.70
CA PHE A 122 4.44 -11.34 10.49
C PHE A 122 3.18 -10.64 9.91
N GLU A 123 2.96 -9.36 10.25
CA GLU A 123 1.86 -8.55 9.71
C GLU A 123 2.01 -8.23 8.21
N VAL A 124 3.25 -8.15 7.71
CA VAL A 124 3.52 -7.86 6.29
C VAL A 124 3.17 -9.06 5.40
N THR A 125 3.29 -10.28 5.93
CA THR A 125 2.88 -11.50 5.21
C THR A 125 1.37 -11.54 4.97
N GLN A 126 0.56 -11.09 5.92
CA GLN A 126 -0.90 -11.02 5.76
C GLN A 126 -1.31 -9.96 4.74
N LEU A 127 -0.67 -8.78 4.80
CA LEU A 127 -0.89 -7.73 3.80
C LEU A 127 -0.48 -8.18 2.40
N LYS A 128 0.68 -8.84 2.27
CA LYS A 128 1.17 -9.41 1.00
C LYS A 128 0.20 -10.43 0.43
N ARG A 129 -0.33 -11.33 1.26
CA ARG A 129 -1.35 -12.31 0.82
C ARG A 129 -2.64 -11.63 0.38
N ALA A 130 -3.17 -10.70 1.16
CA ALA A 130 -4.39 -9.97 0.82
C ALA A 130 -4.24 -9.19 -0.50
N LEU A 131 -3.09 -8.54 -0.70
CA LEU A 131 -2.79 -7.80 -1.92
C LEU A 131 -2.72 -8.73 -3.14
N LEU A 132 -2.02 -9.86 -3.05
CA LEU A 132 -1.91 -10.83 -4.14
C LEU A 132 -3.27 -11.43 -4.53
N VAL A 133 -4.11 -11.75 -3.53
CA VAL A 133 -5.48 -12.23 -3.79
C VAL A 133 -6.32 -11.14 -4.46
N GLY A 134 -6.23 -9.89 -3.99
CA GLY A 134 -6.91 -8.75 -4.60
C GLY A 134 -6.53 -8.54 -6.07
N ILE A 135 -5.23 -8.59 -6.39
CA ILE A 135 -4.72 -8.50 -7.76
C ILE A 135 -5.32 -9.59 -8.65
N SER A 136 -5.29 -10.84 -8.19
CA SER A 136 -5.80 -11.97 -8.96
C SER A 136 -7.30 -11.84 -9.25
N LEU A 137 -8.08 -11.40 -8.27
CA LEU A 137 -9.52 -11.15 -8.44
C LEU A 137 -9.79 -10.01 -9.41
N LEU A 138 -9.03 -8.92 -9.33
CA LEU A 138 -9.14 -7.81 -10.27
C LEU A 138 -8.80 -8.25 -11.69
N GLN A 139 -7.71 -8.99 -11.90
CA GLN A 139 -7.34 -9.54 -13.21
C GLN A 139 -8.42 -10.46 -13.77
N LYS A 140 -8.98 -11.35 -12.95
CA LYS A 140 -10.07 -12.25 -13.37
C LYS A 140 -11.34 -11.47 -13.75
N LYS A 141 -11.67 -10.42 -12.99
CA LYS A 141 -12.82 -9.55 -13.27
C LYS A 141 -12.63 -8.76 -14.56
N ILE A 142 -11.42 -8.22 -14.79
CA ILE A 142 -11.04 -7.58 -16.05
C ILE A 142 -11.13 -8.58 -17.21
N GLY A 143 -10.65 -9.80 -17.05
CA GLY A 143 -10.77 -10.85 -18.07
C GLY A 143 -12.22 -11.19 -18.40
N LYS A 144 -13.08 -11.33 -17.38
CA LYS A 144 -14.52 -11.57 -17.56
C LYS A 144 -15.22 -10.40 -18.27
N LEU A 145 -14.93 -9.16 -17.86
CA LEU A 145 -15.44 -7.96 -18.52
C LEU A 145 -14.97 -7.86 -19.97
N LYS A 146 -13.72 -8.23 -20.27
CA LYS A 146 -13.23 -8.30 -21.66
C LYS A 146 -14.01 -9.34 -22.48
N PHE A 147 -14.28 -10.52 -21.92
CA PHE A 147 -15.07 -11.56 -22.59
C PHE A 147 -16.51 -11.11 -22.86
N GLU A 148 -17.20 -10.57 -21.85
CA GLU A 148 -18.58 -10.03 -21.99
C GLU A 148 -18.66 -8.88 -23.01
N VAL A 149 -17.58 -8.11 -23.19
CA VAL A 149 -17.50 -7.03 -24.19
C VAL A 149 -17.16 -7.55 -25.59
N GLN A 150 -16.61 -8.75 -25.74
CA GLN A 150 -16.11 -9.30 -27.00
C GLN A 150 -17.00 -10.38 -27.62
N THR A 151 -17.99 -10.89 -26.91
CA THR A 151 -18.96 -11.86 -27.45
C THR A 151 -20.34 -11.24 -27.69
N ASP A 152 -21.09 -11.80 -28.63
CA ASP A 152 -22.50 -11.52 -28.82
C ASP A 152 -23.34 -12.30 -27.79
N PRO A 153 -24.22 -11.65 -27.01
CA PRO A 153 -24.95 -12.30 -25.92
C PRO A 153 -26.00 -13.31 -26.39
N LEU A 154 -26.50 -13.18 -27.63
CA LEU A 154 -27.54 -14.05 -28.17
C LEU A 154 -26.97 -15.39 -28.64
N THR A 155 -25.82 -15.35 -29.30
CA THR A 155 -25.20 -16.51 -29.98
C THR A 155 -23.96 -17.06 -29.28
N GLY A 156 -23.34 -16.29 -28.39
CA GLY A 156 -22.06 -16.63 -27.76
C GLY A 156 -20.87 -16.72 -28.73
N LEU A 157 -21.03 -16.22 -29.96
CA LEU A 157 -19.94 -16.01 -30.91
C LEU A 157 -19.21 -14.71 -30.61
N PHE A 158 -18.07 -14.44 -31.25
CA PHE A 158 -17.47 -13.10 -31.15
C PHE A 158 -18.43 -12.05 -31.71
N ASN A 159 -18.38 -10.86 -31.13
CA ASN A 159 -18.99 -9.68 -31.74
C ASN A 159 -17.96 -8.93 -32.59
N ARG A 160 -18.38 -7.86 -33.25
CA ARG A 160 -17.49 -7.02 -34.09
C ARG A 160 -16.20 -6.57 -33.38
N ARG A 161 -16.24 -6.30 -32.07
CA ARG A 161 -15.06 -5.93 -31.28
C ARG A 161 -14.13 -7.12 -31.04
N GLY A 162 -14.70 -8.28 -30.68
CA GLY A 162 -13.95 -9.53 -30.51
C GLY A 162 -13.24 -9.95 -31.81
N LEU A 163 -13.91 -9.82 -32.95
CA LEU A 163 -13.32 -10.09 -34.27
C LEU A 163 -12.14 -9.18 -34.56
N ALA A 164 -12.25 -7.86 -34.30
CA ALA A 164 -11.16 -6.92 -34.53
C ALA A 164 -9.89 -7.30 -33.74
N THR A 165 -10.05 -7.63 -32.45
CA THR A 165 -8.93 -8.10 -31.61
C THR A 165 -8.32 -9.40 -32.13
N ALA A 166 -9.13 -10.34 -32.61
CA ALA A 166 -8.63 -11.60 -33.16
C ALA A 166 -7.87 -11.39 -34.49
N LEU A 167 -8.33 -10.46 -35.33
CA LEU A 167 -7.64 -10.09 -36.58
C LEU A 167 -6.29 -9.40 -36.33
N GLU A 168 -6.18 -8.56 -35.29
CA GLU A 168 -4.90 -7.98 -34.88
C GLU A 168 -3.87 -9.07 -34.55
N TYR A 169 -4.28 -10.11 -33.84
CA TYR A 169 -3.42 -11.26 -33.52
C TYR A 169 -2.96 -12.03 -34.77
N ILE A 170 -3.89 -12.31 -35.69
CA ILE A 170 -3.59 -12.97 -36.97
C ILE A 170 -2.58 -12.15 -37.79
N GLN A 171 -2.76 -10.83 -37.83
CA GLN A 171 -1.87 -9.90 -38.54
C GLN A 171 -0.47 -9.87 -37.92
N GLN A 172 -0.37 -9.86 -36.59
CA GLN A 172 0.91 -9.93 -35.87
C GLN A 172 1.66 -11.23 -36.15
N MET A 173 0.93 -12.36 -36.20
CA MET A 173 1.49 -13.68 -36.48
C MET A 173 1.76 -13.92 -37.97
N LYS A 174 1.39 -12.98 -38.85
CA LYS A 174 1.51 -13.06 -40.31
C LYS A 174 0.90 -14.35 -40.89
N LEU A 175 -0.20 -14.81 -40.29
CA LEU A 175 -0.90 -16.00 -40.77
C LEU A 175 -1.74 -15.64 -41.99
N SER A 176 -1.67 -16.46 -43.03
CA SER A 176 -2.67 -16.40 -44.12
C SER A 176 -4.02 -16.87 -43.58
N PHE A 177 -5.10 -16.31 -44.09
CA PHE A 177 -6.46 -16.70 -43.71
C PHE A 177 -7.42 -16.46 -44.87
N SER A 178 -8.54 -17.18 -44.84
CA SER A 178 -9.70 -16.93 -45.69
C SER A 178 -10.87 -16.45 -44.84
N VAL A 179 -11.81 -15.71 -45.44
CA VAL A 179 -13.01 -15.21 -44.75
C VAL A 179 -14.24 -15.69 -45.50
N ILE A 180 -15.23 -16.18 -44.75
CA ILE A 180 -16.57 -16.45 -45.26
C ILE A 180 -17.51 -15.45 -44.61
N ALA A 181 -18.30 -14.75 -45.42
CA ALA A 181 -19.39 -13.90 -44.97
C ALA A 181 -20.72 -14.61 -45.24
N LEU A 182 -21.60 -14.63 -44.24
CA LEU A 182 -22.93 -15.23 -44.32
C LEU A 182 -23.96 -14.17 -43.91
N ASP A 183 -25.09 -14.19 -44.61
CA ASP A 183 -26.25 -13.34 -44.34
C ASP A 183 -27.51 -14.20 -44.40
N ILE A 184 -28.52 -13.87 -43.61
CA ILE A 184 -29.80 -14.59 -43.60
C ILE A 184 -30.78 -13.90 -44.55
N ASP A 185 -31.01 -14.51 -45.71
CA ASP A 185 -31.96 -13.98 -46.68
C ASP A 185 -33.36 -13.77 -46.07
N HIS A 186 -33.94 -12.59 -46.31
CA HIS A 186 -35.29 -12.23 -45.87
C HIS A 186 -35.53 -12.28 -44.35
N PHE A 187 -34.50 -12.15 -43.51
CA PHE A 187 -34.64 -12.20 -42.04
C PHE A 187 -35.67 -11.21 -41.50
N LYS A 188 -35.73 -9.99 -42.05
CA LYS A 188 -36.76 -9.01 -41.69
C LYS A 188 -38.19 -9.55 -41.86
N LYS A 189 -38.47 -10.30 -42.91
CA LYS A 189 -39.80 -10.90 -43.14
C LYS A 189 -40.15 -11.94 -42.07
N VAL A 190 -39.16 -12.69 -41.58
CA VAL A 190 -39.34 -13.63 -40.47
C VAL A 190 -39.72 -12.88 -39.19
N ASN A 191 -38.98 -11.82 -38.84
CA ASN A 191 -39.30 -10.97 -37.69
C ASN A 191 -40.70 -10.35 -37.81
N ASP A 192 -41.04 -9.82 -38.98
CA ASP A 192 -42.33 -9.15 -39.21
C ASP A 192 -43.51 -10.14 -39.16
N THR A 193 -43.30 -11.42 -39.51
CA THR A 193 -44.35 -12.45 -39.56
C THR A 193 -44.51 -13.20 -38.25
N TYR A 194 -43.39 -13.53 -37.59
CA TYR A 194 -43.35 -14.45 -36.44
C TYR A 194 -42.86 -13.79 -35.14
N GLY A 195 -42.48 -12.51 -35.19
CA GLY A 195 -41.94 -11.77 -34.06
C GLY A 195 -40.44 -11.97 -33.85
N HIS A 196 -39.85 -11.06 -33.08
CA HIS A 196 -38.41 -11.04 -32.81
C HIS A 196 -37.92 -12.28 -32.03
N ASP A 197 -38.73 -12.84 -31.14
CA ASP A 197 -38.36 -14.03 -30.38
C ASP A 197 -38.07 -15.23 -31.30
N VAL A 198 -38.86 -15.39 -32.37
CA VAL A 198 -38.64 -16.45 -33.38
C VAL A 198 -37.40 -16.13 -34.22
N GLY A 199 -37.19 -14.87 -34.60
CA GLY A 199 -35.97 -14.46 -35.29
C GLY A 199 -34.71 -14.73 -34.49
N ASP A 200 -34.76 -14.49 -33.18
CA ASP A 200 -33.67 -14.79 -32.24
C ASP A 200 -33.35 -16.29 -32.20
N GLU A 201 -34.37 -17.16 -32.26
CA GLU A 201 -34.16 -18.61 -32.37
C GLU A 201 -33.54 -19.02 -33.71
N VAL A 202 -33.93 -18.40 -34.83
CA VAL A 202 -33.27 -18.61 -36.13
C VAL A 202 -31.78 -18.24 -36.05
N ILE A 203 -31.46 -17.09 -35.45
CA ILE A 203 -30.08 -16.63 -35.24
C ILE A 203 -29.28 -17.64 -34.40
N LYS A 204 -29.83 -18.11 -33.27
CA LYS A 204 -29.17 -19.10 -32.40
C LYS A 204 -28.91 -20.41 -33.13
N GLN A 205 -29.87 -20.89 -33.89
CA GLN A 205 -29.72 -22.13 -34.66
C GLN A 205 -28.65 -22.01 -35.73
N LEU A 206 -28.62 -20.90 -36.47
CA LEU A 206 -27.55 -20.66 -37.46
C LEU A 206 -26.18 -20.59 -36.79
N ALA A 207 -26.06 -19.89 -35.66
CA ALA A 207 -24.82 -19.84 -34.90
C ALA A 207 -24.34 -21.23 -34.44
N GLN A 208 -25.27 -22.10 -34.04
CA GLN A 208 -24.96 -23.48 -33.68
C GLN A 208 -24.49 -24.31 -34.88
N GLN A 209 -25.12 -24.15 -36.04
CA GLN A 209 -24.73 -24.84 -37.28
C GLN A 209 -23.35 -24.38 -37.78
N ILE A 210 -23.08 -23.08 -37.70
CA ILE A 210 -21.76 -22.50 -37.98
C ILE A 210 -20.73 -23.14 -37.05
N ARG A 211 -20.98 -23.14 -35.74
CA ARG A 211 -20.07 -23.73 -34.74
C ARG A 211 -19.81 -25.22 -34.98
N ALA A 212 -20.85 -26.00 -35.26
CA ALA A 212 -20.72 -27.43 -35.53
C ALA A 212 -19.95 -27.75 -36.83
N SER A 213 -19.89 -26.79 -37.76
CA SER A 213 -19.18 -26.94 -39.03
C SER A 213 -17.77 -26.35 -39.02
N SER A 214 -17.31 -25.84 -37.89
CA SER A 214 -16.04 -25.12 -37.72
C SER A 214 -15.04 -25.91 -36.89
N ARG A 215 -13.76 -25.56 -37.00
CA ARG A 215 -12.66 -26.08 -36.17
C ARG A 215 -12.45 -25.17 -34.95
N ASP A 216 -11.77 -25.68 -33.93
CA ASP A 216 -11.43 -24.88 -32.74
C ASP A 216 -10.53 -23.67 -33.05
N SER A 217 -9.78 -23.72 -34.16
CA SER A 217 -8.93 -22.62 -34.63
C SER A 217 -9.67 -21.52 -35.37
N ASP A 218 -10.92 -21.78 -35.78
CA ASP A 218 -11.70 -20.85 -36.60
C ASP A 218 -12.32 -19.78 -35.71
N ILE A 219 -12.34 -18.52 -36.20
CA ILE A 219 -12.93 -17.40 -35.46
C ILE A 219 -14.31 -17.14 -36.04
N LEU A 220 -15.32 -17.32 -35.19
CA LEU A 220 -16.73 -17.19 -35.56
C LEU A 220 -17.29 -15.92 -34.93
N CYS A 221 -17.90 -15.07 -35.75
CA CYS A 221 -18.37 -13.76 -35.34
C CYS A 221 -19.79 -13.48 -35.87
N ARG A 222 -20.63 -12.86 -35.04
CA ARG A 222 -21.83 -12.15 -35.49
C ARG A 222 -21.49 -10.68 -35.63
N ASN A 223 -21.42 -10.20 -36.88
CA ASN A 223 -20.97 -8.84 -37.21
C ASN A 223 -22.10 -7.80 -37.09
N GLY A 224 -23.33 -8.22 -37.38
CA GLY A 224 -24.53 -7.39 -37.40
C GLY A 224 -25.77 -8.13 -36.87
N GLY A 225 -26.97 -7.65 -37.23
CA GLY A 225 -28.23 -8.27 -36.82
C GLY A 225 -28.37 -9.71 -37.34
N GLU A 226 -28.24 -9.89 -38.65
CA GLU A 226 -28.34 -11.18 -39.34
C GLU A 226 -27.05 -11.62 -40.03
N GLU A 227 -25.97 -10.84 -39.87
CA GLU A 227 -24.69 -11.06 -40.53
C GLU A 227 -23.70 -11.85 -39.66
N PHE A 228 -23.10 -12.88 -40.25
CA PHE A 228 -22.05 -13.70 -39.64
C PHE A 228 -20.77 -13.69 -40.47
N LEU A 229 -19.64 -13.81 -39.78
CA LEU A 229 -18.32 -13.93 -40.36
C LEU A 229 -17.60 -15.13 -39.78
N MET A 230 -16.92 -15.88 -40.63
CA MET A 230 -15.97 -16.92 -40.25
C MET A 230 -14.60 -16.56 -40.79
N VAL A 231 -13.62 -16.46 -39.90
CA VAL A 231 -12.21 -16.34 -40.28
C VAL A 231 -11.55 -17.70 -40.11
N LEU A 232 -10.88 -18.16 -41.17
CA LEU A 232 -10.27 -19.48 -41.27
C LEU A 232 -8.74 -19.34 -41.40
N PRO A 233 -7.99 -19.27 -40.29
CA PRO A 233 -6.53 -19.19 -40.31
C PRO A 233 -5.92 -20.42 -41.00
N GLY A 234 -4.88 -20.20 -41.79
CA GLY A 234 -4.15 -21.27 -42.50
C GLY A 234 -4.97 -22.01 -43.56
N THR A 235 -6.14 -21.49 -43.94
CA THR A 235 -7.04 -22.14 -44.90
C THR A 235 -7.03 -21.40 -46.23
N GLY A 236 -6.75 -22.13 -47.31
CA GLY A 236 -6.78 -21.61 -48.68
C GLY A 236 -8.21 -21.43 -49.22
N LEU A 237 -8.34 -20.64 -50.29
CA LEU A 237 -9.63 -20.24 -50.86
C LEU A 237 -10.49 -21.44 -51.29
N ASP A 238 -9.90 -22.46 -51.91
CA ASP A 238 -10.64 -23.63 -52.42
C ASP A 238 -11.31 -24.41 -51.28
N VAL A 239 -10.61 -24.55 -50.15
CA VAL A 239 -11.12 -25.24 -48.96
C VAL A 239 -12.17 -24.37 -48.27
N ALA A 240 -11.95 -23.05 -48.20
CA ALA A 240 -12.94 -22.12 -47.66
C ALA A 240 -14.25 -22.15 -48.47
N ALA A 241 -14.17 -22.22 -49.80
CA ALA A 241 -15.34 -22.35 -50.67
C ALA A 241 -16.11 -23.66 -50.42
N GLN A 242 -15.42 -24.78 -50.23
CA GLN A 242 -16.06 -26.06 -49.87
C GLN A 242 -16.77 -25.99 -48.50
N ILE A 243 -16.16 -25.32 -47.52
CA ILE A 243 -16.78 -25.11 -46.19
C ILE A 243 -18.04 -24.24 -46.34
N ALA A 244 -17.97 -23.17 -47.13
CA ALA A 244 -19.10 -22.28 -47.40
C ALA A 244 -20.27 -23.03 -48.07
N GLU A 245 -20.00 -23.82 -49.11
CA GLU A 245 -21.04 -24.61 -49.79
C GLU A 245 -21.64 -25.69 -48.89
N ARG A 246 -20.81 -26.34 -48.05
CA ARG A 246 -21.30 -27.30 -47.05
C ARG A 246 -22.25 -26.63 -46.06
N LEU A 247 -21.87 -25.46 -45.53
CA LEU A 247 -22.72 -24.68 -44.63
C LEU A 247 -24.03 -24.27 -45.30
N ARG A 248 -23.97 -23.73 -46.52
CA ARG A 248 -25.15 -23.36 -47.30
C ARG A 248 -26.09 -24.56 -47.51
N GLY A 249 -25.52 -25.73 -47.83
CA GLY A 249 -26.27 -26.97 -47.98
C GLY A 249 -26.91 -27.48 -46.69
N LEU A 250 -26.23 -27.34 -45.55
CA LEU A 250 -26.77 -27.72 -44.23
C LEU A 250 -27.93 -26.81 -43.82
N VAL A 251 -27.77 -25.50 -43.97
CA VAL A 251 -28.82 -24.51 -43.68
C VAL A 251 -30.04 -24.74 -44.57
N GLY A 252 -29.82 -24.94 -45.88
CA GLY A 252 -30.91 -25.17 -46.84
C GLY A 252 -31.68 -26.48 -46.63
N ARG A 253 -31.06 -27.52 -46.05
CA ARG A 253 -31.73 -28.80 -45.74
C ARG A 253 -32.45 -28.80 -44.39
N ASN A 254 -31.97 -28.02 -43.43
CA ASN A 254 -32.59 -27.86 -42.12
C ASN A 254 -33.62 -26.72 -42.06
N GLY A 255 -34.21 -26.35 -43.21
CA GLY A 255 -35.28 -25.36 -43.30
C GLY A 255 -36.32 -25.58 -42.19
N TYR A 256 -36.54 -24.53 -41.41
CA TYR A 256 -37.28 -24.49 -40.14
C TYR A 256 -38.47 -25.47 -40.12
N ARG A 257 -38.31 -26.62 -39.45
CA ARG A 257 -39.41 -27.53 -39.10
C ARG A 257 -39.99 -27.08 -37.76
N GLY A 258 -40.68 -25.95 -37.77
CA GLY A 258 -41.35 -25.38 -36.61
C GLY A 258 -42.78 -25.01 -36.99
N TYR A 259 -43.69 -25.96 -36.74
CA TYR A 259 -45.14 -26.00 -37.02
C TYR A 259 -45.56 -26.27 -38.47
#